data_AF-A0A0J9Y7P2-F1
#
_entry.id   AF-A0A0J9Y7P2-F1
#
_cell.length_a   1.000
_cell.length_b   1.000
_cell.length_c   1.000
_cell.angle_alpha   90.00
_cell.angle_beta   90.00
_cell.angle_gamma   90.00
#
_symmetry.space_group_name_H-M   'P 1'
#
loop_
_entity.id
_entity.type
_entity.pdbx_description
1 polymer ?
#
loop_
_entity_poly.entity_id
_entity_poly.type
_entity_poly.pdbx_seq_one_letter_code
_entity_poly.pdbx_strand_id
1 'polypeptide(L)'
;MQGIRMAECLKWVGNFMIDEVWLSKKINDVIVDKDDQWRIKLFNDIISEIGENFKYKSTPCKTVFGNGADTEDVNDQTITYNSDSNNELTVSENSKTNETTSALIRNLKLGKTTDNCASLNDKEIIQLLNFGHLKQRDLEQKLSYDFLRAVSLRRSHFYETANISFQNLPFQQYDYSYVNGSCCENVIGYVPVPTGIVGPLLVNGRKCFVPMSTTEGALVASTNRGCRAVFESGGVTVRMYRDGMTRAPVVQFANVARTLEMKDFLDSSTGFEEIKAVFDSTSSFARLQRLETDITGRLLFIRFEAKTGDAMGMNMVSKGTNAALSYLKQKCPEMEVLSLSGNYCVDKKASAINWIKGRGKSVVAEAVISAAVVQTVLKTTVDALVRLGQAKLLIGSSMAGTIGGWNAHAANIVAAIFIATGQDVAQVVSSSMCLTTMEKTELDDLYISCSMRCLEVGTVGGGTILPAQNACLQMMGCVTATSVPGECAKHLAEIICSTVLAGELSLLAAQCSNDLVKSHIRLNRSTRCLMTSADSVCDSRHESSSVTHDNDQQKKVRVEISFRDHPAEKPVKFEMQCSNIL
;
A
#
# COMPACT_ATOMS: atom_id res chain seq x y z
N MET A 1 30.39 -67.80 -14.18
CA MET A 1 31.63 -67.38 -13.51
C MET A 1 31.76 -65.88 -13.70
N GLN A 2 31.72 -65.12 -12.59
CA GLN A 2 32.82 -64.26 -12.11
C GLN A 2 33.14 -63.06 -13.03
N GLY A 3 32.94 -61.80 -12.61
CA GLY A 3 32.29 -61.31 -11.38
C GLY A 3 32.56 -59.82 -11.10
N ILE A 4 31.85 -59.28 -10.08
CA ILE A 4 32.10 -57.98 -9.42
C ILE A 4 31.80 -56.75 -10.32
N ARG A 5 30.92 -55.80 -9.97
CA ARG A 5 30.32 -55.43 -8.66
C ARG A 5 28.84 -55.03 -8.85
N MET A 6 27.98 -55.47 -7.94
CA MET A 6 26.60 -55.00 -7.80
C MET A 6 26.51 -54.11 -6.56
N ALA A 7 25.58 -53.15 -6.57
CA ALA A 7 25.19 -52.28 -5.45
C ALA A 7 26.28 -51.36 -4.84
N GLU A 8 26.12 -50.07 -5.08
CA GLU A 8 25.99 -49.13 -3.96
C GLU A 8 24.80 -48.21 -4.24
N CYS A 9 23.74 -48.45 -3.48
CA CYS A 9 22.47 -47.75 -3.60
C CYS A 9 22.42 -46.64 -2.54
N LEU A 10 21.87 -45.48 -2.89
CA LEU A 10 21.27 -44.49 -1.99
C LEU A 10 22.11 -43.98 -0.79
N LYS A 11 22.37 -42.66 -0.79
CA LYS A 11 22.03 -41.77 0.35
C LYS A 11 22.23 -40.29 0.00
N TRP A 12 21.22 -39.69 -0.62
CA TRP A 12 20.84 -38.33 -0.25
C TRP A 12 19.88 -38.43 0.94
N VAL A 13 20.46 -38.57 2.13
CA VAL A 13 19.76 -38.42 3.41
C VAL A 13 20.65 -37.55 4.28
N GLY A 14 20.25 -36.29 4.43
CA GLY A 14 21.04 -35.28 5.12
C GLY A 14 20.53 -33.90 4.73
N ASN A 15 19.57 -33.38 5.50
CA ASN A 15 19.39 -31.94 5.58
C ASN A 15 20.76 -31.33 5.92
N PHE A 16 21.12 -30.20 5.30
CA PHE A 16 22.27 -29.42 5.77
C PHE A 16 21.92 -28.83 7.15
N MET A 17 22.22 -29.60 8.18
CA MET A 17 22.12 -29.23 9.58
C MET A 17 23.53 -28.87 10.03
N ILE A 18 23.76 -27.60 10.35
CA ILE A 18 24.95 -27.24 11.13
C ILE A 18 24.79 -27.95 12.48
N ASP A 19 25.78 -28.73 12.89
CA ASP A 19 25.75 -29.42 14.18
C ASP A 19 25.62 -28.37 15.30
N GLU A 20 24.48 -28.37 15.99
CA GLU A 20 24.19 -27.42 17.07
C GLU A 20 25.20 -27.56 18.22
N VAL A 21 25.81 -28.73 18.41
CA VAL A 21 26.86 -28.94 19.42
C VAL A 21 28.17 -28.28 19.00
N TRP A 22 28.57 -28.42 17.73
CA TRP A 22 29.72 -27.70 17.16
C TRP A 22 29.51 -26.19 17.18
N LEU A 23 28.34 -25.71 16.76
CA LEU A 23 28.02 -24.29 16.69
C LEU A 23 27.93 -23.67 18.09
N SER A 24 27.28 -24.35 19.03
CA SER A 24 27.22 -23.93 20.43
C SER A 24 28.62 -23.89 21.05
N LYS A 25 29.48 -24.88 20.79
CA LYS A 25 30.87 -24.85 21.25
C LYS A 25 31.66 -23.69 20.63
N LYS A 26 31.55 -23.47 19.32
CA LYS A 26 32.17 -22.33 18.62
C LYS A 26 31.71 -20.96 19.14
N ILE A 27 30.46 -20.85 19.60
CA ILE A 27 29.91 -19.63 20.23
C ILE A 27 30.40 -19.50 21.68
N ASN A 28 30.45 -20.58 22.45
CA ASN A 28 30.83 -20.56 23.87
C ASN A 28 32.35 -20.37 24.09
N ASP A 29 33.19 -20.78 23.13
CA ASP A 29 34.64 -20.55 23.14
C ASP A 29 35.02 -19.11 22.68
N VAL A 30 34.04 -18.22 22.44
CA VAL A 30 34.29 -16.81 22.05
C VAL A 30 34.69 -15.96 23.26
N ILE A 31 35.91 -15.42 23.20
CA ILE A 31 36.28 -14.24 24.00
C ILE A 31 35.82 -13.00 23.23
N VAL A 32 34.87 -12.25 23.79
CA VAL A 32 34.38 -10.99 23.19
C VAL A 32 35.44 -9.91 23.40
N ASP A 33 36.20 -9.61 22.34
CA ASP A 33 37.07 -8.44 22.27
C ASP A 33 36.27 -7.14 22.10
N LYS A 34 36.91 -5.99 22.36
CA LYS A 34 36.26 -4.67 22.32
C LYS A 34 35.97 -4.16 20.90
N ASP A 35 36.52 -4.83 19.88
CA ASP A 35 36.53 -4.38 18.49
C ASP A 35 35.67 -5.30 17.58
N ASP A 36 34.85 -6.16 18.21
CA ASP A 36 33.86 -7.09 17.63
C ASP A 36 34.43 -8.07 16.58
N GLN A 37 35.76 -8.29 16.58
CA GLN A 37 36.47 -9.09 15.57
C GLN A 37 36.08 -10.57 15.59
N TRP A 38 35.66 -11.07 16.75
CA TRP A 38 35.15 -12.43 16.93
C TRP A 38 34.00 -12.79 15.96
N ARG A 39 33.13 -11.83 15.59
CA ARG A 39 32.01 -12.08 14.66
C ARG A 39 32.49 -12.37 13.25
N ILE A 40 33.47 -11.59 12.79
CA ILE A 40 34.08 -11.76 11.47
C ILE A 40 34.80 -13.11 11.40
N LYS A 41 35.50 -13.48 12.48
CA LYS A 41 36.16 -14.79 12.58
C LYS A 41 35.16 -15.95 12.57
N LEU A 42 34.10 -15.89 13.38
CA LEU A 42 33.07 -16.93 13.42
C LEU A 42 32.35 -17.09 12.07
N PHE A 43 32.06 -15.97 11.40
CA PHE A 43 31.45 -15.99 10.05
C PHE A 43 32.37 -16.66 9.02
N ASN A 44 33.66 -16.31 9.01
CA ASN A 44 34.64 -16.92 8.10
C ASN A 44 34.85 -18.42 8.38
N ASP A 45 34.89 -18.83 9.66
CA ASP A 45 34.96 -20.26 10.05
C ASP A 45 33.75 -21.04 9.50
N ILE A 46 32.53 -20.50 9.62
CA ILE A 46 31.30 -21.11 9.09
C ILE A 46 31.33 -21.21 7.56
N ILE A 47 31.79 -20.15 6.87
CA ILE A 47 31.94 -20.16 5.39
C ILE A 47 32.98 -21.19 4.94
N SER A 48 34.07 -21.38 5.69
CA SER A 48 35.07 -22.42 5.40
C SER A 48 34.48 -23.83 5.57
N GLU A 49 33.75 -24.09 6.65
CA GLU A 49 33.08 -25.37 6.91
C GLU A 49 32.04 -25.71 5.81
N ILE A 50 31.30 -24.71 5.31
CA ILE A 50 30.42 -24.85 4.15
C ILE A 50 31.23 -25.20 2.89
N GLY A 51 32.34 -24.50 2.65
CA GLY A 51 33.20 -24.69 1.48
C GLY A 51 33.87 -26.06 1.41
N GLU A 52 34.34 -26.60 2.54
CA GLU A 52 34.96 -27.94 2.59
C GLU A 52 33.97 -29.07 2.29
N ASN A 53 32.70 -28.87 2.67
CA ASN A 53 31.61 -29.80 2.41
C ASN A 53 30.94 -29.64 1.02
N PHE A 54 31.21 -28.53 0.30
CA PHE A 54 30.73 -28.29 -1.07
C PHE A 54 31.82 -28.52 -2.14
N LYS A 55 32.02 -29.77 -2.57
CA LYS A 55 32.95 -30.09 -3.68
C LYS A 55 32.29 -29.97 -5.06
N TYR A 56 32.46 -28.80 -5.69
CA TYR A 56 32.15 -28.60 -7.11
C TYR A 56 33.15 -29.40 -7.98
N LYS A 57 32.67 -30.34 -8.81
CA LYS A 57 33.52 -30.94 -9.86
C LYS A 57 33.56 -30.02 -11.08
N SER A 58 34.62 -29.25 -11.21
CA SER A 58 34.93 -28.56 -12.46
C SER A 58 35.39 -29.57 -13.53
N THR A 59 34.91 -29.40 -14.76
CA THR A 59 35.44 -30.09 -15.94
C THR A 59 36.04 -29.03 -16.87
N PRO A 60 37.30 -29.15 -17.32
CA PRO A 60 37.95 -28.09 -18.09
C PRO A 60 37.49 -28.07 -19.55
N CYS A 61 36.86 -26.98 -19.98
CA CYS A 61 36.65 -26.73 -21.41
C CYS A 61 37.96 -26.20 -22.02
N LYS A 62 38.51 -26.90 -23.01
CA LYS A 62 39.76 -26.51 -23.68
C LYS A 62 39.52 -25.39 -24.68
N THR A 63 40.38 -24.37 -24.63
CA THR A 63 40.56 -23.39 -25.70
C THR A 63 41.04 -24.06 -26.99
N VAL A 64 40.50 -23.67 -28.14
CA VAL A 64 41.10 -23.92 -29.45
C VAL A 64 41.10 -22.61 -30.23
N PHE A 65 42.29 -22.06 -30.45
CA PHE A 65 42.52 -21.05 -31.48
C PHE A 65 42.83 -21.76 -32.80
N GLY A 66 42.33 -21.22 -33.91
CA GLY A 66 42.69 -21.64 -35.26
C GLY A 66 42.50 -20.48 -36.23
N ASN A 67 43.60 -19.88 -36.70
CA ASN A 67 43.57 -18.94 -37.80
C ASN A 67 43.40 -19.71 -39.12
N GLY A 68 42.53 -19.21 -39.99
CA GLY A 68 42.40 -19.64 -41.38
C GLY A 68 41.63 -18.57 -42.14
N ALA A 69 42.33 -17.82 -42.99
CA ALA A 69 41.69 -16.98 -43.99
C ALA A 69 41.34 -17.84 -45.21
N ASP A 70 40.23 -17.54 -45.87
CA ASP A 70 40.14 -17.57 -47.33
C ASP A 70 38.93 -16.75 -47.80
N THR A 71 39.06 -16.16 -48.98
CA THR A 71 38.15 -15.19 -49.62
C THR A 71 37.18 -15.87 -50.59
N GLU A 72 35.96 -15.35 -50.73
CA GLU A 72 35.22 -15.43 -52.01
C GLU A 72 34.15 -14.33 -52.13
N ASP A 73 34.18 -13.60 -53.25
CA ASP A 73 33.22 -12.55 -53.64
C ASP A 73 32.05 -13.14 -54.45
N VAL A 74 30.80 -12.68 -54.22
CA VAL A 74 29.78 -12.57 -55.30
C VAL A 74 28.88 -11.34 -55.10
N ASN A 75 28.68 -10.62 -56.21
CA ASN A 75 27.91 -9.38 -56.40
C ASN A 75 26.43 -9.37 -55.97
N ASP A 76 26.04 -8.24 -55.37
CA ASP A 76 25.14 -7.21 -55.93
C ASP A 76 23.81 -7.62 -56.61
N GLN A 77 22.67 -7.20 -56.01
CA GLN A 77 21.50 -6.70 -56.73
C GLN A 77 20.66 -5.75 -55.85
N THR A 78 20.09 -4.72 -56.47
CA THR A 78 19.68 -3.46 -55.82
C THR A 78 18.18 -3.12 -56.01
N ILE A 79 17.60 -2.35 -55.07
CA ILE A 79 16.50 -1.36 -55.27
C ILE A 79 15.10 -1.97 -55.60
N THR A 80 13.95 -1.65 -54.99
CA THR A 80 13.46 -0.74 -53.90
C THR A 80 12.10 -1.31 -53.36
N TYR A 81 11.24 -0.73 -52.49
CA TYR A 81 10.97 0.65 -52.02
C TYR A 81 10.43 0.69 -50.56
N ASN A 82 10.15 1.90 -50.09
CA ASN A 82 9.83 2.34 -48.71
C ASN A 82 8.38 2.07 -48.23
N SER A 83 8.21 1.97 -46.90
CA SER A 83 7.55 3.05 -46.13
C SER A 83 7.88 3.01 -44.63
N ASP A 84 8.38 4.16 -44.14
CA ASP A 84 8.73 4.59 -42.77
C ASP A 84 7.66 4.29 -41.67
N SER A 85 7.94 4.28 -40.35
CA SER A 85 9.18 4.54 -39.59
C SER A 85 9.15 3.84 -38.21
N ASN A 86 10.28 3.27 -37.79
CA ASN A 86 10.60 2.89 -36.40
C ASN A 86 11.97 3.45 -36.06
N ASN A 87 12.11 4.23 -34.99
CA ASN A 87 13.42 4.72 -34.54
C ASN A 87 13.96 3.84 -33.41
N GLU A 88 14.85 2.92 -33.77
CA GLU A 88 15.73 2.24 -32.81
C GLU A 88 16.89 3.17 -32.39
N LEU A 89 17.30 3.07 -31.12
CA LEU A 89 18.45 3.81 -30.59
C LEU A 89 19.76 3.11 -30.97
N THR A 90 20.44 3.63 -31.99
CA THR A 90 21.79 3.20 -32.35
C THR A 90 22.82 3.68 -31.31
N VAL A 91 23.46 2.73 -30.62
CA VAL A 91 24.63 3.01 -29.77
C VAL A 91 25.86 3.11 -30.66
N SER A 92 26.44 4.31 -30.78
CA SER A 92 27.76 4.49 -31.39
C SER A 92 28.85 4.52 -30.32
N GLU A 93 29.81 3.60 -30.42
CA GLU A 93 31.01 3.64 -29.57
C GLU A 93 31.89 4.82 -29.99
N ASN A 94 32.07 5.78 -29.07
CA ASN A 94 32.77 7.02 -29.36
C ASN A 94 33.94 7.22 -28.38
N SER A 95 35.16 7.02 -28.88
CA SER A 95 36.41 6.90 -28.11
C SER A 95 36.77 8.13 -27.26
N LYS A 96 36.19 9.30 -27.56
CA LYS A 96 36.37 10.54 -26.79
C LYS A 96 35.80 10.51 -25.37
N THR A 97 34.89 9.58 -25.05
CA THR A 97 34.22 9.53 -23.73
C THR A 97 35.11 9.04 -22.59
N ASN A 98 36.12 8.21 -22.88
CA ASN A 98 37.00 7.66 -21.84
C ASN A 98 37.97 8.72 -21.26
N GLU A 99 38.42 9.69 -22.06
CA GLU A 99 39.29 10.77 -21.58
C GLU A 99 38.57 11.71 -20.61
N THR A 100 37.37 12.20 -20.94
CA THR A 100 36.56 13.06 -20.06
C THR A 100 36.22 12.37 -18.74
N THR A 101 35.83 11.11 -18.81
CA THR A 101 35.59 10.24 -17.64
C THR A 101 36.83 10.18 -16.73
N SER A 102 38.02 9.98 -17.30
CA SER A 102 39.28 9.97 -16.55
C SER A 102 39.62 11.34 -15.90
N ALA A 103 39.28 12.44 -16.58
CA ALA A 103 39.50 13.80 -16.10
C ALA A 103 38.55 14.17 -14.94
N LEU A 104 37.29 13.73 -14.99
CA LEU A 104 36.34 13.91 -13.90
C LEU A 104 36.80 13.16 -12.64
N ILE A 105 37.16 11.88 -12.78
CA ILE A 105 37.71 11.06 -11.68
C ILE A 105 38.98 11.71 -11.09
N ARG A 106 39.84 12.30 -11.93
CA ARG A 106 41.04 13.03 -11.48
C ARG A 106 40.71 14.32 -10.74
N ASN A 107 39.72 15.09 -11.18
CA ASN A 107 39.28 16.33 -10.52
C ASN A 107 38.56 16.07 -9.18
N LEU A 108 37.80 14.98 -9.07
CA LEU A 108 37.14 14.55 -7.83
C LEU A 108 38.16 14.11 -6.77
N LYS A 109 39.19 13.35 -7.19
CA LYS A 109 40.35 13.02 -6.32
C LYS A 109 41.15 14.25 -5.87
N LEU A 110 40.99 15.40 -6.54
CA LEU A 110 41.60 16.69 -6.19
C LEU A 110 40.66 17.60 -5.37
N GLY A 111 39.48 17.13 -4.96
CA GLY A 111 38.58 17.85 -4.05
C GLY A 111 37.88 19.08 -4.65
N LYS A 112 37.83 19.21 -5.98
CA LYS A 112 37.11 20.32 -6.65
C LYS A 112 35.60 20.07 -6.66
N THR A 113 34.82 21.06 -6.24
CA THR A 113 33.36 21.02 -6.33
C THR A 113 32.89 21.14 -7.78
N THR A 114 32.13 20.16 -8.25
CA THR A 114 31.41 20.25 -9.53
C THR A 114 30.05 20.91 -9.29
N ASP A 115 30.04 22.24 -9.21
CA ASP A 115 28.82 22.99 -8.85
C ASP A 115 27.74 23.00 -9.95
N ASN A 116 28.07 22.60 -11.17
CA ASN A 116 27.13 22.50 -12.31
C ASN A 116 26.88 21.05 -12.76
N CYS A 117 26.30 20.21 -11.89
CA CYS A 117 25.96 18.82 -12.22
C CYS A 117 24.97 18.71 -13.39
N ALA A 118 24.12 19.71 -13.63
CA ALA A 118 23.17 19.74 -14.75
C ALA A 118 23.88 19.66 -16.13
N SER A 119 25.08 20.23 -16.25
CA SER A 119 25.90 20.21 -17.47
C SER A 119 26.68 18.92 -17.73
N LEU A 120 26.77 18.02 -16.75
CA LEU A 120 27.45 16.73 -16.91
C LEU A 120 26.61 15.77 -17.74
N ASN A 121 27.24 14.76 -18.36
CA ASN A 121 26.51 13.69 -19.03
C ASN A 121 26.03 12.61 -18.04
N ASP A 122 25.11 11.76 -18.49
CA ASP A 122 24.46 10.78 -17.60
C ASP A 122 25.44 9.76 -17.00
N LYS A 123 26.45 9.30 -17.76
CA LYS A 123 27.48 8.38 -17.25
C LYS A 123 28.33 9.01 -16.15
N GLU A 124 28.70 10.29 -16.31
CA GLU A 124 29.44 11.06 -15.31
C GLU A 124 28.65 11.21 -14.01
N ILE A 125 27.34 11.47 -14.10
CA ILE A 125 26.45 11.59 -12.94
C ILE A 125 26.27 10.23 -12.25
N ILE A 126 26.10 9.15 -13.01
CA ILE A 126 26.02 7.79 -12.43
C ILE A 126 27.33 7.44 -11.71
N GLN A 127 28.49 7.78 -12.26
CA GLN A 127 29.76 7.59 -11.56
C GLN A 127 29.88 8.42 -10.28
N LEU A 128 29.41 9.68 -10.28
CA LEU A 128 29.34 10.50 -9.06
C LEU A 128 28.48 9.86 -7.97
N LEU A 129 27.36 9.21 -8.35
CA LEU A 129 26.53 8.42 -7.44
C LEU A 129 27.26 7.15 -6.96
N ASN A 130 27.88 6.39 -7.88
CA ASN A 130 28.60 5.15 -7.58
C ASN A 130 29.79 5.36 -6.62
N PHE A 131 30.50 6.49 -6.75
CA PHE A 131 31.59 6.89 -5.85
C PHE A 131 31.12 7.64 -4.58
N GLY A 132 29.81 7.88 -4.41
CA GLY A 132 29.25 8.57 -3.25
C GLY A 132 29.53 10.09 -3.18
N HIS A 133 30.06 10.68 -4.25
CA HIS A 133 30.29 12.13 -4.37
C HIS A 133 29.00 12.92 -4.61
N LEU A 134 27.98 12.26 -5.16
CA LEU A 134 26.60 12.76 -5.26
C LEU A 134 25.67 11.80 -4.51
N LYS A 135 24.63 12.32 -3.84
CA LYS A 135 23.62 11.50 -3.16
C LYS A 135 22.35 11.45 -3.98
N GLN A 136 21.70 10.28 -4.01
CA GLN A 136 20.47 10.06 -4.78
C GLN A 136 19.36 11.07 -4.45
N ARG A 137 19.21 11.47 -3.18
CA ARG A 137 18.19 12.42 -2.72
C ARG A 137 18.44 13.88 -3.14
N ASP A 138 19.65 14.19 -3.59
CA ASP A 138 20.06 15.54 -3.97
C ASP A 138 19.96 15.75 -5.51
N LEU A 139 19.58 14.71 -6.28
CA LEU A 139 19.56 14.70 -7.75
C LEU A 139 18.64 15.78 -8.33
N GLU A 140 17.40 15.87 -7.86
CA GLU A 140 16.41 16.84 -8.34
C GLU A 140 16.93 18.28 -8.21
N GLN A 141 17.59 18.61 -7.09
CA GLN A 141 18.18 19.93 -6.89
C GLN A 141 19.43 20.14 -7.75
N LYS A 142 20.31 19.13 -7.85
CA LYS A 142 21.59 19.24 -8.56
C LYS A 142 21.46 19.21 -10.08
N LEU A 143 20.33 18.73 -10.61
CA LEU A 143 20.00 18.72 -12.03
C LEU A 143 19.04 19.87 -12.43
N SER A 144 19.04 20.96 -11.67
CA SER A 144 18.23 22.16 -11.95
C SER A 144 16.73 21.87 -12.10
N TYR A 145 16.22 20.91 -11.32
CA TYR A 145 14.82 20.45 -11.34
C TYR A 145 14.39 19.74 -12.63
N ASP A 146 15.32 19.16 -13.40
CA ASP A 146 15.00 18.13 -14.38
C ASP A 146 14.64 16.81 -13.68
N PHE A 147 13.37 16.74 -13.24
CA PHE A 147 12.86 15.61 -12.46
C PHE A 147 12.85 14.30 -13.23
N LEU A 148 12.53 14.33 -14.54
CA LEU A 148 12.47 13.11 -15.35
C LEU A 148 13.87 12.50 -15.50
N ARG A 149 14.89 13.34 -15.72
CA ARG A 149 16.29 12.91 -15.76
C ARG A 149 16.78 12.43 -14.39
N ALA A 150 16.40 13.10 -13.30
CA ALA A 150 16.73 12.66 -11.94
C ALA A 150 16.18 11.23 -11.65
N VAL A 151 14.92 10.96 -12.01
CA VAL A 151 14.30 9.64 -11.89
C VAL A 151 15.00 8.61 -12.78
N SER A 152 15.33 8.97 -14.03
CA SER A 152 16.06 8.11 -14.97
C SER A 152 17.44 7.71 -14.42
N LEU A 153 18.25 8.69 -14.00
CA LEU A 153 19.59 8.48 -13.45
C LEU A 153 19.59 7.63 -12.18
N ARG A 154 18.59 7.84 -11.30
CA ARG A 154 18.40 7.03 -10.09
C ARG A 154 18.16 5.55 -10.45
N ARG A 155 17.32 5.27 -11.47
CA ARG A 155 17.08 3.91 -11.97
C ARG A 155 18.35 3.29 -12.57
N SER A 156 19.09 4.03 -13.40
CA SER A 156 20.35 3.56 -14.00
C SER A 156 21.44 3.26 -12.97
N HIS A 157 21.57 4.09 -11.94
CA HIS A 157 22.50 3.86 -10.84
C HIS A 157 22.18 2.56 -10.07
N PHE A 158 20.91 2.26 -9.79
CA PHE A 158 20.51 0.99 -9.17
C PHE A 158 20.67 -0.22 -10.11
N TYR A 159 20.54 -0.02 -11.42
CA TYR A 159 20.85 -1.05 -12.42
C TYR A 159 22.35 -1.38 -12.40
N GLU A 160 23.25 -0.39 -12.44
CA GLU A 160 24.70 -0.63 -12.40
C GLU A 160 25.19 -1.20 -11.07
N THR A 161 24.70 -0.69 -9.93
CA THR A 161 25.23 -1.06 -8.61
C THR A 161 24.64 -2.34 -8.03
N ALA A 162 23.43 -2.74 -8.43
CA ALA A 162 22.70 -3.85 -7.85
C ALA A 162 22.00 -4.76 -8.86
N ASN A 163 22.19 -4.55 -10.18
CA ASN A 163 21.54 -5.30 -11.27
C ASN A 163 19.99 -5.30 -11.18
N ILE A 164 19.41 -4.20 -10.67
CA ILE A 164 17.96 -4.07 -10.50
C ILE A 164 17.33 -3.53 -11.78
N SER A 165 16.50 -4.34 -12.45
CA SER A 165 15.70 -3.92 -13.61
C SER A 165 14.36 -3.31 -13.17
N PHE A 166 14.01 -2.17 -13.77
CA PHE A 166 12.75 -1.46 -13.54
C PHE A 166 11.86 -1.44 -14.81
N GLN A 167 12.04 -2.37 -15.75
CA GLN A 167 11.41 -2.37 -17.08
C GLN A 167 9.88 -2.18 -17.03
N ASN A 168 9.20 -2.87 -16.09
CA ASN A 168 7.74 -2.84 -15.95
C ASN A 168 7.24 -1.77 -14.96
N LEU A 169 8.13 -0.97 -14.36
CA LEU A 169 7.75 0.17 -13.51
C LEU A 169 7.83 1.45 -14.36
N PRO A 170 6.69 2.03 -14.78
CA PRO A 170 6.69 3.22 -15.63
C PRO A 170 7.21 4.45 -14.88
N PHE A 171 7.83 5.36 -15.63
CA PHE A 171 8.39 6.62 -15.10
C PHE A 171 8.33 7.79 -16.11
N GLN A 172 7.92 7.53 -17.35
CA GLN A 172 7.78 8.56 -18.38
C GLN A 172 6.37 9.17 -18.32
N GLN A 173 6.19 10.34 -18.94
CA GLN A 173 4.89 11.01 -19.09
C GLN A 173 4.17 11.29 -17.76
N TYR A 174 4.93 11.52 -16.68
CA TYR A 174 4.41 11.87 -15.36
C TYR A 174 5.02 13.19 -14.88
N ASP A 175 4.19 14.10 -14.38
CA ASP A 175 4.63 15.38 -13.85
C ASP A 175 5.10 15.25 -12.40
N TYR A 176 6.40 15.03 -12.24
CA TYR A 176 7.07 14.91 -10.96
C TYR A 176 7.16 16.23 -10.16
N SER A 177 6.84 17.38 -10.75
CA SER A 177 6.88 18.66 -10.03
C SER A 177 5.90 18.71 -8.86
N TYR A 178 4.75 18.04 -8.99
CA TYR A 178 3.75 17.88 -7.91
C TYR A 178 4.19 16.90 -6.81
N VAL A 179 5.16 16.02 -7.07
CA VAL A 179 5.62 15.00 -6.11
C VAL A 179 6.80 15.52 -5.28
N ASN A 180 7.74 16.21 -5.94
CA ASN A 180 8.96 16.71 -5.33
C ASN A 180 8.69 17.61 -4.12
N GLY A 181 9.33 17.30 -2.98
CA GLY A 181 9.17 18.04 -1.72
C GLY A 181 7.77 17.98 -1.09
N SER A 182 6.85 17.18 -1.63
CA SER A 182 5.42 17.21 -1.26
C SER A 182 4.81 15.83 -0.99
N CYS A 183 5.14 14.80 -1.78
CA CYS A 183 4.45 13.51 -1.72
C CYS A 183 5.36 12.27 -1.65
N CYS A 184 6.58 12.32 -2.18
CA CYS A 184 7.50 11.17 -2.17
C CYS A 184 8.96 11.59 -2.44
N GLU A 185 9.90 10.89 -1.81
CA GLU A 185 11.34 11.05 -1.98
C GLU A 185 11.96 9.85 -2.75
N ASN A 186 13.16 10.04 -3.32
CA ASN A 186 13.90 9.00 -4.05
C ASN A 186 13.09 8.30 -5.17
N VAL A 187 12.27 9.06 -5.88
CA VAL A 187 11.31 8.56 -6.88
C VAL A 187 12.01 7.77 -7.99
N ILE A 188 11.53 6.56 -8.28
CA ILE A 188 12.03 5.66 -9.34
C ILE A 188 10.99 5.37 -10.44
N GLY A 189 9.81 5.99 -10.36
CA GLY A 189 8.66 5.71 -11.23
C GLY A 189 7.35 5.91 -10.47
N TYR A 190 6.27 5.31 -10.97
CA TYR A 190 4.96 5.26 -10.32
C TYR A 190 4.30 3.89 -10.56
N VAL A 191 3.37 3.51 -9.69
CA VAL A 191 2.61 2.26 -9.82
C VAL A 191 1.20 2.57 -10.35
N PRO A 192 0.83 2.15 -11.57
CA PRO A 192 -0.54 2.27 -12.05
C PRO A 192 -1.49 1.37 -11.26
N VAL A 193 -2.58 1.94 -10.73
CA VAL A 193 -3.67 1.19 -10.10
C VAL A 193 -4.93 1.37 -10.96
N PRO A 194 -5.64 0.30 -11.36
CA PRO A 194 -6.87 0.43 -12.16
C PRO A 194 -7.94 1.23 -11.41
N THR A 195 -8.46 2.29 -12.04
CA THR A 195 -9.55 3.12 -11.50
C THR A 195 -10.86 2.78 -12.21
N GLY A 196 -11.79 2.19 -11.48
CA GLY A 196 -13.18 2.03 -11.88
C GLY A 196 -14.06 3.19 -11.38
N ILE A 197 -15.32 3.18 -11.77
CA ILE A 197 -16.34 4.15 -11.35
C ILE A 197 -17.61 3.40 -10.95
N VAL A 198 -18.29 3.86 -9.90
CA VAL A 198 -19.58 3.31 -9.44
C VAL A 198 -20.63 4.41 -9.36
N GLY A 199 -21.88 4.06 -9.67
CA GLY A 199 -23.02 4.97 -9.57
C GLY A 199 -24.04 4.81 -10.72
N PRO A 200 -25.03 5.72 -10.79
CA PRO A 200 -25.20 6.87 -9.90
C PRO A 200 -25.58 6.43 -8.48
N LEU A 201 -24.92 7.00 -7.48
CA LEU A 201 -25.34 6.94 -6.08
C LEU A 201 -26.10 8.23 -5.76
N LEU A 202 -27.30 8.14 -5.20
CA LEU A 202 -28.09 9.31 -4.83
C LEU A 202 -27.85 9.64 -3.37
N VAL A 203 -27.05 10.68 -3.09
CA VAL A 203 -26.62 11.09 -1.73
C VAL A 203 -27.28 12.41 -1.38
N ASN A 204 -28.17 12.43 -0.38
CA ASN A 204 -28.94 13.63 -0.01
C ASN A 204 -29.63 14.31 -1.21
N GLY A 205 -30.18 13.50 -2.14
CA GLY A 205 -30.81 13.97 -3.38
C GLY A 205 -29.84 14.39 -4.50
N ARG A 206 -28.51 14.37 -4.28
CA ARG A 206 -27.49 14.68 -5.29
C ARG A 206 -27.00 13.38 -5.96
N LYS A 207 -26.92 13.34 -7.29
CA LYS A 207 -26.33 12.20 -8.02
C LYS A 207 -24.81 12.31 -7.99
N CYS A 208 -24.15 11.30 -7.44
CA CYS A 208 -22.70 11.18 -7.36
C CYS A 208 -22.23 9.97 -8.17
N PHE A 209 -21.09 10.10 -8.85
CA PHE A 209 -20.33 8.99 -9.40
C PHE A 209 -19.00 8.91 -8.68
N VAL A 210 -18.67 7.73 -8.15
CA VAL A 210 -17.57 7.57 -7.18
C VAL A 210 -16.43 6.78 -7.83
N PRO A 211 -15.23 7.37 -7.98
CA PRO A 211 -14.07 6.65 -8.46
C PRO A 211 -13.53 5.69 -7.39
N MET A 212 -13.08 4.52 -7.82
CA MET A 212 -12.53 3.47 -6.96
C MET A 212 -11.30 2.87 -7.62
N SER A 213 -10.11 3.12 -7.05
CA SER A 213 -8.85 2.56 -7.53
C SER A 213 -8.52 1.27 -6.79
N THR A 214 -8.53 0.14 -7.48
CA THR A 214 -8.34 -1.18 -6.85
C THR A 214 -7.80 -2.22 -7.83
N THR A 215 -7.10 -3.22 -7.29
CA THR A 215 -6.73 -4.46 -8.00
C THR A 215 -7.63 -5.65 -7.61
N GLU A 216 -8.56 -5.48 -6.66
CA GLU A 216 -9.47 -6.54 -6.24
C GLU A 216 -10.60 -6.74 -7.27
N GLY A 217 -10.58 -7.89 -7.95
CA GLY A 217 -11.66 -8.28 -8.85
C GLY A 217 -13.01 -8.39 -8.15
N ALA A 218 -14.07 -7.98 -8.85
CA ALA A 218 -15.46 -7.85 -8.37
C ALA A 218 -15.77 -6.67 -7.42
N LEU A 219 -14.80 -5.98 -6.79
CA LEU A 219 -15.10 -4.92 -5.81
C LEU A 219 -15.96 -3.78 -6.40
N VAL A 220 -15.50 -3.20 -7.53
CA VAL A 220 -16.22 -2.12 -8.24
C VAL A 220 -17.60 -2.60 -8.71
N ALA A 221 -17.70 -3.82 -9.25
CA ALA A 221 -18.96 -4.38 -9.74
C ALA A 221 -19.99 -4.63 -8.61
N SER A 222 -19.52 -5.12 -7.45
CA SER A 222 -20.36 -5.32 -6.26
C SER A 222 -20.84 -3.98 -5.71
N THR A 223 -19.93 -3.02 -5.55
CA THR A 223 -20.30 -1.68 -5.05
C THR A 223 -21.29 -0.99 -5.99
N ASN A 224 -21.11 -1.12 -7.31
CA ASN A 224 -22.06 -0.58 -8.30
C ASN A 224 -23.45 -1.24 -8.23
N ARG A 225 -23.54 -2.55 -7.95
CA ARG A 225 -24.81 -3.25 -7.67
C ARG A 225 -25.49 -2.70 -6.41
N GLY A 226 -24.69 -2.38 -5.39
CA GLY A 226 -25.14 -1.67 -4.19
C GLY A 226 -25.70 -0.29 -4.49
N CYS A 227 -24.96 0.53 -5.25
CA CYS A 227 -25.40 1.85 -5.69
C CYS A 227 -26.73 1.77 -6.45
N ARG A 228 -26.89 0.77 -7.32
CA ARG A 228 -28.15 0.52 -8.02
C ARG A 228 -29.32 0.23 -7.08
N ALA A 229 -29.16 -0.68 -6.12
CA ALA A 229 -30.24 -1.02 -5.18
C ALA A 229 -30.67 0.18 -4.32
N VAL A 230 -29.69 0.97 -3.86
CA VAL A 230 -29.91 2.22 -3.13
C VAL A 230 -30.60 3.26 -4.01
N PHE A 231 -30.15 3.44 -5.26
CA PHE A 231 -30.71 4.42 -6.19
C PHE A 231 -32.17 4.10 -6.58
N GLU A 232 -32.47 2.83 -6.87
CA GLU A 232 -33.84 2.36 -7.17
C GLU A 232 -34.78 2.46 -5.95
N SER A 233 -34.25 2.64 -4.74
CA SER A 233 -35.03 2.79 -3.50
C SER A 233 -35.04 4.24 -2.94
N GLY A 234 -34.65 5.23 -3.74
CA GLY A 234 -34.73 6.65 -3.36
C GLY A 234 -33.46 7.28 -2.76
N GLY A 235 -32.37 6.52 -2.63
CA GLY A 235 -31.05 7.03 -2.25
C GLY A 235 -30.69 6.88 -0.78
N VAL A 236 -29.64 7.61 -0.38
CA VAL A 236 -29.07 7.65 0.97
C VAL A 236 -29.34 9.01 1.61
N THR A 237 -29.86 9.00 2.84
CA THR A 237 -29.79 10.15 3.74
C THR A 237 -28.52 10.04 4.56
N VAL A 238 -27.65 11.05 4.52
CA VAL A 238 -26.37 11.03 5.24
C VAL A 238 -26.10 12.36 5.93
N ARG A 239 -25.58 12.33 7.16
CA ARG A 239 -25.25 13.52 7.95
C ARG A 239 -23.92 13.34 8.66
N MET A 240 -23.00 14.28 8.43
CA MET A 240 -21.87 14.50 9.33
C MET A 240 -22.35 15.22 10.60
N TYR A 241 -22.08 14.65 11.77
CA TYR A 241 -22.46 15.21 13.08
C TYR A 241 -21.25 15.67 13.92
N ARG A 242 -20.03 15.36 13.50
CA ARG A 242 -18.80 15.83 14.13
C ARG A 242 -17.66 16.01 13.12
N ASP A 243 -16.84 17.00 13.39
CA ASP A 243 -15.62 17.34 12.66
C ASP A 243 -14.59 17.85 13.66
N GLY A 244 -13.44 17.17 13.75
CA GLY A 244 -12.33 17.49 14.64
C GLY A 244 -11.15 16.51 14.46
N MET A 245 -10.07 16.94 13.80
CA MET A 245 -8.82 16.17 13.72
C MET A 245 -8.04 16.30 15.03
N THR A 246 -7.28 15.27 15.41
CA THR A 246 -6.61 15.21 16.71
C THR A 246 -5.10 15.01 16.66
N ARG A 247 -4.40 15.62 17.63
CA ARG A 247 -3.01 15.34 18.00
C ARG A 247 -2.94 15.22 19.51
N ALA A 248 -2.21 14.23 20.00
CA ALA A 248 -2.06 13.99 21.44
C ALA A 248 -0.58 13.78 21.82
N PRO A 249 0.12 14.82 22.28
CA PRO A 249 1.43 14.69 22.92
C PRO A 249 1.35 13.93 24.24
N VAL A 250 2.53 13.48 24.66
CA VAL A 250 2.80 13.02 26.02
C VAL A 250 3.88 13.90 26.61
N VAL A 251 3.60 14.46 27.79
CA VAL A 251 4.52 15.27 28.58
C VAL A 251 4.75 14.62 29.94
N GLN A 252 5.84 14.97 30.60
CA GLN A 252 6.29 14.37 31.85
C GLN A 252 6.64 15.44 32.88
N PHE A 253 6.35 15.16 34.14
CA PHE A 253 6.67 16.03 35.28
C PHE A 253 7.57 15.29 36.29
N ALA A 254 8.01 16.02 37.33
CA ALA A 254 8.77 15.45 38.43
C ALA A 254 7.97 14.40 39.23
N ASN A 255 6.67 14.65 39.45
CA ASN A 255 5.80 13.79 40.25
C ASN A 255 4.32 13.93 39.85
N VAL A 256 3.46 13.10 40.45
CA VAL A 256 2.00 13.10 40.19
C VAL A 256 1.30 14.40 40.60
N ALA A 257 1.75 15.10 41.65
CA ALA A 257 1.15 16.35 42.08
C ALA A 257 1.28 17.44 41.01
N ARG A 258 2.49 17.67 40.48
CA ARG A 258 2.71 18.60 39.35
C ARG A 258 1.99 18.17 38.07
N THR A 259 1.80 16.86 37.88
CA THR A 259 1.03 16.31 36.75
C THR A 259 -0.47 16.66 36.87
N LEU A 260 -1.02 16.53 38.08
CA LEU A 260 -2.41 16.92 38.40
C LEU A 260 -2.62 18.43 38.31
N GLU A 261 -1.71 19.24 38.86
CA GLU A 261 -1.79 20.70 38.77
C GLU A 261 -1.85 21.20 37.31
N MET A 262 -1.08 20.58 36.40
CA MET A 262 -1.18 20.89 34.97
C MET A 262 -2.51 20.39 34.35
N LYS A 263 -2.97 19.19 34.74
CA LYS A 263 -4.26 18.66 34.28
C LYS A 263 -5.42 19.58 34.70
N ASP A 264 -5.48 19.96 35.96
CA ASP A 264 -6.52 20.84 36.52
C ASP A 264 -6.49 22.22 35.85
N PHE A 265 -5.31 22.75 35.53
CA PHE A 265 -5.17 23.95 34.71
C PHE A 265 -5.76 23.77 33.30
N LEU A 266 -5.39 22.71 32.58
CA LEU A 266 -5.86 22.45 31.21
C LEU A 266 -7.36 22.14 31.11
N ASP A 267 -7.92 21.52 32.14
CA ASP A 267 -9.34 21.20 32.24
C ASP A 267 -10.18 22.41 32.71
N SER A 268 -9.55 23.45 33.27
CA SER A 268 -10.21 24.70 33.62
C SER A 268 -10.57 25.53 32.38
N SER A 269 -11.68 26.27 32.44
CA SER A 269 -12.10 27.18 31.35
C SER A 269 -11.01 28.20 30.99
N THR A 270 -10.29 28.72 31.98
CA THR A 270 -9.21 29.70 31.76
C THR A 270 -8.04 29.07 31.00
N GLY A 271 -7.57 27.89 31.43
CA GLY A 271 -6.48 27.20 30.75
C GLY A 271 -6.86 26.73 29.35
N PHE A 272 -8.09 26.26 29.16
CA PHE A 272 -8.60 25.95 27.82
C PHE A 272 -8.57 27.16 26.89
N GLU A 273 -9.11 28.31 27.31
CA GLU A 273 -9.15 29.52 26.46
C GLU A 273 -7.75 30.10 26.18
N GLU A 274 -6.82 30.07 27.13
CA GLU A 274 -5.43 30.46 26.89
C GLU A 274 -4.76 29.55 25.85
N ILE A 275 -4.89 28.22 26.01
CA ILE A 275 -4.30 27.25 25.08
C ILE A 275 -4.97 27.32 23.70
N LYS A 276 -6.28 27.58 23.66
CA LYS A 276 -7.03 27.84 22.45
C LYS A 276 -6.51 29.07 21.70
N ALA A 277 -6.28 30.18 22.39
CA ALA A 277 -5.75 31.39 21.77
C ALA A 277 -4.36 31.14 21.13
N VAL A 278 -3.47 30.43 21.83
CA VAL A 278 -2.15 30.06 21.31
C VAL A 278 -2.27 29.10 20.12
N PHE A 279 -3.10 28.06 20.21
CA PHE A 279 -3.29 27.06 19.16
C PHE A 279 -3.88 27.69 17.88
N ASP A 280 -4.97 28.45 18.02
CA ASP A 280 -5.71 29.06 16.91
C ASP A 280 -4.87 30.15 16.19
N SER A 281 -3.92 30.79 16.88
CA SER A 281 -2.98 31.75 16.27
C SER A 281 -2.11 31.15 15.15
N THR A 282 -1.94 29.83 15.11
CA THR A 282 -1.03 29.16 14.18
C THR A 282 -1.59 29.00 12.76
N SER A 283 -2.89 29.21 12.54
CA SER A 283 -3.56 29.00 11.25
C SER A 283 -4.91 29.74 11.15
N SER A 284 -5.25 30.22 9.95
CA SER A 284 -6.59 30.73 9.64
C SER A 284 -7.70 29.68 9.76
N PHE A 285 -7.39 28.38 9.67
CA PHE A 285 -8.38 27.29 9.67
C PHE A 285 -8.38 26.43 10.93
N ALA A 286 -7.26 26.35 11.66
CA ALA A 286 -7.16 25.55 12.88
C ALA A 286 -8.01 26.19 13.98
N ARG A 287 -9.06 25.49 14.45
CA ARG A 287 -9.89 25.96 15.56
C ARG A 287 -10.04 24.88 16.60
N LEU A 288 -9.34 25.03 17.73
CA LEU A 288 -9.41 24.13 18.88
C LEU A 288 -10.85 24.11 19.41
N GLN A 289 -11.39 22.89 19.54
CA GLN A 289 -12.75 22.61 20.02
C GLN A 289 -12.74 21.94 21.39
N ARG A 290 -11.71 21.12 21.68
CA ARG A 290 -11.60 20.37 22.93
C ARG A 290 -10.14 20.05 23.26
N LEU A 291 -9.85 20.07 24.55
CA LEU A 291 -8.73 19.35 25.16
C LEU A 291 -9.32 18.18 25.96
N GLU A 292 -8.72 17.00 25.84
CA GLU A 292 -9.05 15.81 26.62
C GLU A 292 -7.75 15.30 27.25
N THR A 293 -7.63 15.42 28.57
CA THR A 293 -6.40 15.13 29.31
C THR A 293 -6.52 13.85 30.13
N ASP A 294 -5.47 13.03 30.12
CA ASP A 294 -5.42 11.76 30.85
C ASP A 294 -4.02 11.52 31.42
N ILE A 295 -3.92 10.81 32.54
CA ILE A 295 -2.69 10.70 33.34
C ILE A 295 -2.28 9.26 33.61
N THR A 296 -0.97 9.01 33.64
CA THR A 296 -0.43 7.76 34.19
C THR A 296 0.88 8.02 34.93
N GLY A 297 0.86 7.85 36.25
CA GLY A 297 1.97 8.22 37.13
C GLY A 297 2.35 9.70 37.00
N ARG A 298 3.55 9.97 36.47
CA ARG A 298 4.07 11.34 36.21
C ARG A 298 4.00 11.76 34.73
N LEU A 299 3.18 11.09 33.93
CA LEU A 299 2.90 11.39 32.53
C LEU A 299 1.50 11.98 32.37
N LEU A 300 1.38 12.95 31.47
CA LEU A 300 0.14 13.57 31.04
C LEU A 300 0.02 13.47 29.52
N PHE A 301 -1.05 12.85 29.05
CA PHE A 301 -1.47 12.85 27.65
C PHE A 301 -2.48 13.98 27.45
N ILE A 302 -2.28 14.81 26.43
CA ILE A 302 -3.12 15.99 26.16
C ILE A 302 -3.67 15.86 24.74
N ARG A 303 -4.91 15.42 24.57
CA ARG A 303 -5.55 15.22 23.26
C ARG A 303 -6.21 16.51 22.78
N PHE A 304 -5.56 17.20 21.86
CA PHE A 304 -6.09 18.36 21.14
C PHE A 304 -7.04 17.87 20.05
N GLU A 305 -8.23 18.45 19.97
CA GLU A 305 -9.22 18.23 18.89
C GLU A 305 -9.59 19.58 18.26
N ALA A 306 -9.41 19.70 16.94
CA ALA A 306 -9.63 20.95 16.22
C ALA A 306 -10.22 20.75 14.81
N LYS A 307 -11.01 21.73 14.37
CA LYS A 307 -11.38 21.85 12.94
C LYS A 307 -10.17 22.27 12.13
N THR A 308 -10.14 21.85 10.87
CA THR A 308 -9.00 22.07 9.96
C THR A 308 -9.41 22.53 8.56
N GLY A 309 -10.66 22.98 8.40
CA GLY A 309 -11.25 23.31 7.10
C GLY A 309 -11.31 22.08 6.20
N ASP A 310 -10.97 22.25 4.93
CA ASP A 310 -10.98 21.17 3.93
C ASP A 310 -9.73 20.28 3.94
N ALA A 311 -8.72 20.62 4.75
CA ALA A 311 -7.57 19.74 4.94
C ALA A 311 -7.94 18.58 5.87
N MET A 312 -7.36 17.39 5.64
CA MET A 312 -7.39 16.30 6.62
C MET A 312 -6.72 16.75 7.94
N GLY A 313 -5.76 17.67 7.86
CA GLY A 313 -5.44 18.58 8.95
C GLY A 313 -4.29 18.18 9.87
N MET A 314 -3.69 16.99 9.69
CA MET A 314 -2.67 16.47 10.60
C MET A 314 -1.46 17.40 10.81
N ASN A 315 -0.90 18.00 9.76
CA ASN A 315 0.20 18.97 9.90
C ASN A 315 -0.25 20.26 10.62
N MET A 316 -1.48 20.70 10.36
CA MET A 316 -2.08 21.90 10.95
C MET A 316 -2.30 21.74 12.46
N VAL A 317 -2.92 20.64 12.90
CA VAL A 317 -3.11 20.35 14.34
C VAL A 317 -1.76 20.14 15.02
N SER A 318 -0.81 19.46 14.37
CA SER A 318 0.54 19.27 14.93
C SER A 318 1.29 20.58 15.16
N LYS A 319 1.16 21.56 14.25
CA LYS A 319 1.71 22.91 14.42
C LYS A 319 1.06 23.65 15.59
N GLY A 320 -0.27 23.64 15.69
CA GLY A 320 -1.03 24.25 16.79
C GLY A 320 -0.65 23.66 18.15
N THR A 321 -0.60 22.33 18.24
CA THR A 321 -0.14 21.61 19.43
C THR A 321 1.30 21.97 19.81
N ASN A 322 2.23 22.06 18.85
CA ASN A 322 3.61 22.40 19.15
C ASN A 322 3.77 23.83 19.71
N ALA A 323 2.96 24.79 19.22
CA ALA A 323 2.90 26.13 19.79
C ALA A 323 2.32 26.12 21.22
N ALA A 324 1.23 25.38 21.45
CA ALA A 324 0.64 25.21 22.78
C ALA A 324 1.63 24.57 23.78
N LEU A 325 2.37 23.52 23.38
CA LEU A 325 3.41 22.90 24.21
C LEU A 325 4.56 23.86 24.52
N SER A 326 4.94 24.70 23.55
CA SER A 326 5.99 25.70 23.73
C SER A 326 5.57 26.78 24.75
N TYR A 327 4.30 27.20 24.71
CA TYR A 327 3.71 28.10 25.71
C TYR A 327 3.62 27.46 27.11
N LEU A 328 3.16 26.21 27.19
CA LEU A 328 3.12 25.43 28.44
C LEU A 328 4.52 25.27 29.05
N LYS A 329 5.55 25.03 28.22
CA LYS A 329 6.96 24.94 28.65
C LYS A 329 7.51 26.26 29.18
N GLN A 330 7.01 27.40 28.71
CA GLN A 330 7.36 28.72 29.26
C GLN A 330 6.70 28.96 30.64
N LYS A 331 5.44 28.54 30.81
CA LYS A 331 4.74 28.61 32.11
C LYS A 331 5.24 27.59 33.13
N CYS A 332 5.69 26.43 32.67
CA CYS A 332 6.12 25.30 33.49
C CYS A 332 7.47 24.77 32.95
N PRO A 333 8.60 25.41 33.30
CA PRO A 333 9.93 25.06 32.79
C PRO A 333 10.35 23.62 33.10
N GLU A 334 9.79 22.99 34.13
CA GLU A 334 10.04 21.60 34.51
C GLU A 334 9.24 20.56 33.70
N MET A 335 8.25 20.97 32.92
CA MET A 335 7.49 20.06 32.04
C MET A 335 8.38 19.53 30.92
N GLU A 336 8.61 18.23 30.83
CA GLU A 336 9.36 17.60 29.74
C GLU A 336 8.41 17.17 28.61
N VAL A 337 8.67 17.60 27.37
CA VAL A 337 7.90 17.15 26.20
C VAL A 337 8.58 15.90 25.64
N LEU A 338 8.08 14.72 26.01
CA LEU A 338 8.65 13.44 25.56
C LEU A 338 8.33 13.15 24.09
N SER A 339 7.12 13.49 23.63
CA SER A 339 6.74 13.37 22.22
C SER A 339 5.53 14.24 21.88
N LEU A 340 5.54 14.83 20.69
CA LEU A 340 4.38 15.51 20.09
C LEU A 340 3.21 14.54 19.82
N SER A 341 3.48 13.23 19.74
CA SER A 341 2.51 12.19 19.44
C SER A 341 2.71 10.96 20.35
N GLY A 342 2.20 11.03 21.58
CA GLY A 342 2.18 9.95 22.57
C GLY A 342 1.19 8.82 22.29
N ASN A 343 0.90 8.53 21.01
CA ASN A 343 -0.07 7.52 20.57
C ASN A 343 -1.52 7.65 21.11
N TYR A 344 -1.90 8.74 21.77
CA TYR A 344 -3.25 8.99 22.29
C TYR A 344 -4.16 9.78 21.30
N CYS A 345 -3.73 9.94 20.03
CA CYS A 345 -4.47 10.71 19.02
C CYS A 345 -5.81 10.02 18.62
N VAL A 346 -5.83 8.79 18.08
CA VAL A 346 -4.72 7.89 17.69
C VAL A 346 -4.57 7.86 16.17
N ASP A 347 -3.35 8.02 15.66
CA ASP A 347 -3.09 8.06 14.21
C ASP A 347 -2.60 6.73 13.66
N LYS A 348 -3.24 6.23 12.59
CA LYS A 348 -2.84 5.02 11.83
C LYS A 348 -2.73 3.71 12.64
N LYS A 349 -3.38 3.64 13.80
CA LYS A 349 -3.52 2.41 14.62
C LYS A 349 -4.98 2.23 15.03
N ALA A 350 -5.43 0.98 15.14
CA ALA A 350 -6.76 0.69 15.67
C ALA A 350 -6.82 1.09 17.15
N SER A 351 -7.84 1.83 17.56
CA SER A 351 -8.00 2.28 18.94
C SER A 351 -9.45 2.56 19.34
N ALA A 352 -9.81 2.12 20.55
CA ALA A 352 -11.12 2.38 21.14
C ALA A 352 -11.41 3.88 21.31
N ILE A 353 -10.41 4.74 21.55
CA ILE A 353 -10.66 6.18 21.71
C ILE A 353 -11.12 6.82 20.40
N ASN A 354 -10.64 6.38 19.23
CA ASN A 354 -11.13 6.85 17.94
C ASN A 354 -12.59 6.39 17.71
N TRP A 355 -12.93 5.17 18.12
CA TRP A 355 -14.29 4.64 18.01
C TRP A 355 -15.30 5.32 18.95
N ILE A 356 -14.91 5.53 20.21
CA ILE A 356 -15.78 6.09 21.27
C ILE A 356 -15.85 7.62 21.14
N LYS A 357 -14.69 8.27 21.01
CA LYS A 357 -14.54 9.73 21.04
C LYS A 357 -14.39 10.34 19.65
N GLY A 358 -14.44 9.59 18.55
CA GLY A 358 -14.28 10.11 17.18
C GLY A 358 -12.87 10.65 16.88
N ARG A 359 -12.59 10.86 15.58
CA ARG A 359 -11.38 11.53 15.07
C ARG A 359 -11.54 11.89 13.59
N GLY A 360 -11.28 13.14 13.20
CA GLY A 360 -11.63 13.61 11.86
C GLY A 360 -13.14 13.81 11.75
N LYS A 361 -13.80 13.19 10.77
CA LYS A 361 -15.24 13.31 10.50
C LYS A 361 -16.01 12.13 11.11
N SER A 362 -17.11 12.41 11.80
CA SER A 362 -18.08 11.38 12.21
C SER A 362 -19.39 11.54 11.43
N VAL A 363 -19.78 10.48 10.74
CA VAL A 363 -20.85 10.46 9.73
C VAL A 363 -21.77 9.27 9.97
N VAL A 364 -23.08 9.48 9.84
CA VAL A 364 -24.09 8.41 9.76
C VAL A 364 -24.82 8.50 8.43
N ALA A 365 -24.97 7.36 7.75
CA ALA A 365 -25.71 7.18 6.52
C ALA A 365 -26.83 6.14 6.73
N GLU A 366 -27.98 6.34 6.10
CA GLU A 366 -29.10 5.40 6.12
C GLU A 366 -29.83 5.33 4.77
N ALA A 367 -30.47 4.20 4.51
CA ALA A 367 -31.38 4.00 3.39
C ALA A 367 -32.47 2.98 3.76
N VAL A 368 -33.62 3.09 3.10
CA VAL A 368 -34.65 2.03 3.07
C VAL A 368 -34.61 1.40 1.69
N ILE A 369 -34.43 0.09 1.60
CA ILE A 369 -34.34 -0.67 0.36
C ILE A 369 -35.61 -1.50 0.22
N SER A 370 -36.37 -1.30 -0.86
CA SER A 370 -37.67 -1.96 -0.98
C SER A 370 -37.51 -3.48 -1.12
N ALA A 371 -38.43 -4.26 -0.56
CA ALA A 371 -38.41 -5.72 -0.63
C ALA A 371 -38.32 -6.22 -2.09
N ALA A 372 -38.98 -5.52 -3.02
CA ALA A 372 -38.89 -5.77 -4.45
C ALA A 372 -37.46 -5.57 -5.00
N VAL A 373 -36.74 -4.51 -4.60
CA VAL A 373 -35.34 -4.28 -4.99
C VAL A 373 -34.40 -5.28 -4.32
N VAL A 374 -34.64 -5.66 -3.07
CA VAL A 374 -33.88 -6.72 -2.39
C VAL A 374 -34.01 -8.06 -3.15
N GLN A 375 -35.21 -8.41 -3.60
CA GLN A 375 -35.44 -9.63 -4.38
C GLN A 375 -34.86 -9.53 -5.81
N THR A 376 -35.10 -8.41 -6.51
CA THR A 376 -34.79 -8.29 -7.95
C THR A 376 -33.35 -7.87 -8.25
N VAL A 377 -32.74 -7.00 -7.44
CA VAL A 377 -31.35 -6.53 -7.61
C VAL A 377 -30.40 -7.32 -6.70
N LEU A 378 -30.74 -7.45 -5.42
CA LEU A 378 -29.87 -8.10 -4.43
C LEU A 378 -30.01 -9.63 -4.39
N LYS A 379 -31.04 -10.20 -5.05
CA LYS A 379 -31.24 -11.66 -5.21
C LYS A 379 -31.30 -12.42 -3.88
N THR A 380 -31.89 -11.80 -2.86
CA THR A 380 -32.04 -12.34 -1.51
C THR A 380 -33.38 -11.89 -0.91
N THR A 381 -33.62 -12.14 0.38
CA THR A 381 -34.77 -11.61 1.13
C THR A 381 -34.32 -10.69 2.26
N VAL A 382 -35.23 -9.83 2.73
CA VAL A 382 -34.99 -8.93 3.86
C VAL A 382 -34.68 -9.72 5.13
N ASP A 383 -35.46 -10.76 5.44
CA ASP A 383 -35.25 -11.62 6.61
C ASP A 383 -33.88 -12.33 6.59
N ALA A 384 -33.37 -12.70 5.41
CA ALA A 384 -32.04 -13.30 5.27
C ALA A 384 -30.93 -12.27 5.53
N LEU A 385 -31.07 -11.04 5.02
CA LEU A 385 -30.12 -9.95 5.26
C LEU A 385 -30.06 -9.54 6.74
N VAL A 386 -31.22 -9.33 7.38
CA VAL A 386 -31.28 -8.98 8.81
C VAL A 386 -30.67 -10.08 9.68
N ARG A 387 -30.99 -11.35 9.41
CA ARG A 387 -30.41 -12.50 10.13
C ARG A 387 -28.89 -12.61 9.94
N LEU A 388 -28.40 -12.43 8.71
CA LEU A 388 -26.95 -12.42 8.45
C LEU A 388 -26.26 -11.23 9.11
N GLY A 389 -26.88 -10.05 9.08
CA GLY A 389 -26.41 -8.84 9.76
C GLY A 389 -26.19 -9.08 11.26
N GLN A 390 -27.20 -9.62 11.94
CA GLN A 390 -27.10 -9.99 13.36
C GLN A 390 -26.02 -11.06 13.61
N ALA A 391 -26.01 -12.15 12.84
CA ALA A 391 -25.07 -13.25 13.06
C ALA A 391 -23.61 -12.90 12.75
N LYS A 392 -23.35 -12.19 11.65
CA LYS A 392 -22.00 -11.86 11.17
C LYS A 392 -21.48 -10.57 11.78
N LEU A 393 -22.22 -9.46 11.63
CA LEU A 393 -21.74 -8.12 11.93
C LEU A 393 -21.75 -7.84 13.43
N LEU A 394 -22.81 -8.27 14.13
CA LEU A 394 -22.91 -8.10 15.58
C LEU A 394 -22.26 -9.26 16.33
N ILE A 395 -22.81 -10.47 16.22
CA ILE A 395 -22.35 -11.62 17.02
C ILE A 395 -20.93 -12.02 16.62
N GLY A 396 -20.66 -12.23 15.32
CA GLY A 396 -19.33 -12.58 14.81
C GLY A 396 -18.21 -11.62 15.23
N SER A 397 -18.38 -10.32 14.99
CA SER A 397 -17.38 -9.31 15.40
C SER A 397 -17.22 -9.20 16.92
N SER A 398 -18.29 -9.46 17.69
CA SER A 398 -18.22 -9.49 19.16
C SER A 398 -17.47 -10.72 19.68
N MET A 399 -17.69 -11.90 19.09
CA MET A 399 -16.93 -13.13 19.39
C MET A 399 -15.44 -12.99 19.03
N ALA A 400 -15.11 -12.20 18.01
CA ALA A 400 -13.75 -11.87 17.61
C ALA A 400 -13.09 -10.76 18.46
N GLY A 401 -13.80 -10.14 19.41
CA GLY A 401 -13.29 -9.02 20.20
C GLY A 401 -12.97 -7.76 19.39
N THR A 402 -13.61 -7.57 18.24
CA THR A 402 -13.26 -6.50 17.29
C THR A 402 -13.75 -5.13 17.77
N ILE A 403 -12.90 -4.11 17.69
CA ILE A 403 -13.25 -2.72 18.05
C ILE A 403 -13.44 -1.89 16.77
N GLY A 404 -14.66 -1.40 16.56
CA GLY A 404 -15.03 -0.56 15.41
C GLY A 404 -15.27 -1.34 14.11
N GLY A 405 -15.24 -2.67 14.14
CA GLY A 405 -15.37 -3.55 12.97
C GLY A 405 -16.68 -4.34 12.92
N TRP A 406 -17.82 -3.69 13.22
CA TRP A 406 -19.16 -4.29 13.09
C TRP A 406 -19.70 -4.04 11.66
N ASN A 407 -18.91 -4.42 10.66
CA ASN A 407 -19.18 -4.24 9.22
C ASN A 407 -18.60 -5.43 8.42
N ALA A 408 -18.95 -5.56 7.15
CA ALA A 408 -18.52 -6.67 6.30
C ALA A 408 -17.19 -6.40 5.56
N HIS A 409 -17.04 -5.23 4.94
CA HIS A 409 -15.86 -4.83 4.15
C HIS A 409 -15.68 -3.32 3.96
N ALA A 410 -16.06 -2.49 4.95
CA ALA A 410 -15.93 -1.02 4.84
C ALA A 410 -14.51 -0.58 4.44
N ALA A 411 -13.48 -1.33 4.87
CA ALA A 411 -12.07 -1.09 4.51
C ALA A 411 -11.81 -1.16 3.00
N ASN A 412 -12.43 -2.08 2.25
CA ASN A 412 -12.22 -2.20 0.80
C ASN A 412 -12.72 -0.94 0.07
N ILE A 413 -13.90 -0.44 0.47
CA ILE A 413 -14.50 0.76 -0.11
C ILE A 413 -13.67 2.00 0.23
N VAL A 414 -13.31 2.16 1.51
CA VAL A 414 -12.52 3.31 2.00
C VAL A 414 -11.14 3.33 1.32
N ALA A 415 -10.43 2.20 1.25
CA ALA A 415 -9.13 2.11 0.60
C ALA A 415 -9.20 2.46 -0.89
N ALA A 416 -10.19 1.92 -1.62
CA ALA A 416 -10.32 2.17 -3.05
C ALA A 416 -10.62 3.64 -3.38
N ILE A 417 -11.45 4.32 -2.57
CA ILE A 417 -11.70 5.75 -2.71
C ILE A 417 -10.47 6.56 -2.27
N PHE A 418 -9.80 6.17 -1.18
CA PHE A 418 -8.61 6.86 -0.66
C PHE A 418 -7.47 6.90 -1.69
N ILE A 419 -7.18 5.77 -2.34
CA ILE A 419 -6.18 5.69 -3.42
C ILE A 419 -6.59 6.58 -4.60
N ALA A 420 -7.86 6.50 -5.02
CA ALA A 420 -8.38 7.29 -6.15
C ALA A 420 -8.31 8.80 -5.89
N THR A 421 -8.47 9.23 -4.65
CA THR A 421 -8.68 10.64 -4.29
C THR A 421 -7.52 11.27 -3.49
N GLY A 422 -6.36 10.60 -3.44
CA GLY A 422 -5.14 11.16 -2.86
C GLY A 422 -5.14 11.31 -1.34
N GLN A 423 -5.95 10.51 -0.65
CA GLN A 423 -5.99 10.45 0.82
C GLN A 423 -4.82 9.60 1.36
N ASP A 424 -4.57 9.69 2.66
CA ASP A 424 -3.55 8.87 3.33
C ASP A 424 -4.05 7.44 3.55
N VAL A 425 -3.66 6.52 2.68
CA VAL A 425 -4.13 5.12 2.70
C VAL A 425 -3.80 4.41 4.02
N ALA A 426 -2.78 4.82 4.77
CA ALA A 426 -2.50 4.26 6.09
C ALA A 426 -3.55 4.66 7.16
N GLN A 427 -4.36 5.70 6.91
CA GLN A 427 -5.47 6.08 7.76
C GLN A 427 -6.73 5.23 7.54
N VAL A 428 -6.74 4.32 6.56
CA VAL A 428 -7.80 3.28 6.42
C VAL A 428 -8.02 2.52 7.73
N VAL A 429 -6.96 2.28 8.51
CA VAL A 429 -7.00 1.58 9.81
C VAL A 429 -8.04 2.14 10.80
N SER A 430 -8.24 3.47 10.83
CA SER A 430 -9.32 4.10 11.61
C SER A 430 -10.49 4.53 10.73
N SER A 431 -10.22 5.02 9.52
CA SER A 431 -11.25 5.49 8.58
C SER A 431 -12.20 4.40 8.10
N SER A 432 -11.85 3.11 8.23
CA SER A 432 -12.74 1.98 7.96
C SER A 432 -13.56 1.51 9.16
N MET A 433 -13.41 2.12 10.34
CA MET A 433 -14.22 1.75 11.51
C MET A 433 -15.68 2.14 11.28
N CYS A 434 -16.52 1.12 11.14
CA CYS A 434 -17.90 1.23 10.76
C CYS A 434 -18.76 0.24 11.58
N LEU A 435 -19.92 0.72 12.02
CA LEU A 435 -21.04 -0.11 12.48
C LEU A 435 -22.12 -0.07 11.41
N THR A 436 -22.43 -1.23 10.85
CA THR A 436 -23.53 -1.45 9.91
C THR A 436 -24.69 -2.08 10.66
N THR A 437 -25.89 -1.51 10.56
CA THR A 437 -27.13 -2.13 11.10
C THR A 437 -28.11 -2.44 9.98
N MET A 438 -28.91 -3.48 10.18
CA MET A 438 -29.93 -3.95 9.24
C MET A 438 -31.17 -4.36 10.03
N GLU A 439 -32.31 -3.76 9.69
CA GLU A 439 -33.59 -3.98 10.36
C GLU A 439 -34.70 -4.10 9.32
N LYS A 440 -35.76 -4.83 9.67
CA LYS A 440 -36.94 -4.97 8.82
C LYS A 440 -37.97 -3.93 9.23
N THR A 441 -38.48 -3.14 8.29
CA THR A 441 -39.49 -2.12 8.55
C THR A 441 -40.89 -2.74 8.70
N GLU A 442 -41.84 -1.94 9.18
CA GLU A 442 -43.27 -2.32 9.22
C GLU A 442 -43.87 -2.60 7.83
N LEU A 443 -43.21 -2.17 6.75
CA LEU A 443 -43.61 -2.38 5.35
C LEU A 443 -42.91 -3.58 4.69
N ASP A 444 -42.31 -4.47 5.49
CA ASP A 444 -41.46 -5.60 5.06
C ASP A 444 -40.17 -5.21 4.30
N ASP A 445 -39.87 -3.91 4.15
CA ASP A 445 -38.65 -3.38 3.52
C ASP A 445 -37.42 -3.49 4.44
N LEU A 446 -36.22 -3.30 3.88
CA LEU A 446 -34.96 -3.30 4.63
C LEU A 446 -34.54 -1.88 4.99
N TYR A 447 -34.51 -1.53 6.27
CA TYR A 447 -33.72 -0.40 6.77
C TYR A 447 -32.24 -0.85 6.91
N ILE A 448 -31.33 -0.03 6.40
CA ILE A 448 -29.88 -0.20 6.57
C ILE A 448 -29.25 1.12 7.00
N SER A 449 -28.35 1.06 7.99
CA SER A 449 -27.52 2.20 8.38
C SER A 449 -26.03 1.86 8.40
N CYS A 450 -25.18 2.87 8.23
CA CYS A 450 -23.73 2.79 8.41
C CYS A 450 -23.25 4.00 9.23
N SER A 451 -22.58 3.73 10.34
CA SER A 451 -22.03 4.73 11.25
C SER A 451 -20.50 4.69 11.24
N MET A 452 -19.87 5.71 10.67
CA MET A 452 -18.41 5.83 10.54
C MET A 452 -17.91 6.98 11.39
N ARG A 453 -17.22 6.67 12.49
CA ARG A 453 -16.96 7.65 13.56
C ARG A 453 -15.63 8.38 13.45
N CYS A 454 -14.69 7.83 12.68
CA CYS A 454 -13.34 8.38 12.56
C CYS A 454 -12.80 8.40 11.12
N LEU A 455 -13.57 8.99 10.19
CA LEU A 455 -13.15 9.22 8.80
C LEU A 455 -12.14 10.37 8.70
N GLU A 456 -10.90 10.05 8.33
CA GLU A 456 -9.79 11.00 8.21
C GLU A 456 -9.62 11.43 6.76
N VAL A 457 -10.36 12.46 6.34
CA VAL A 457 -10.43 12.88 4.94
C VAL A 457 -10.32 14.39 4.75
N GLY A 458 -9.71 14.78 3.62
CA GLY A 458 -9.57 16.15 3.18
C GLY A 458 -9.54 16.25 1.66
N THR A 459 -9.82 17.44 1.12
CA THR A 459 -9.79 17.71 -0.32
C THR A 459 -8.61 18.60 -0.71
N VAL A 460 -7.89 19.17 0.26
CA VAL A 460 -6.65 19.95 0.06
C VAL A 460 -5.45 19.40 0.84
N GLY A 461 -4.29 19.40 0.18
CA GLY A 461 -3.00 18.97 0.75
C GLY A 461 -2.75 17.46 0.68
N GLY A 462 -1.49 17.05 0.89
CA GLY A 462 -1.10 15.65 0.70
C GLY A 462 -1.27 15.23 -0.76
N GLY A 463 -1.74 14.00 -1.00
CA GLY A 463 -1.92 13.46 -2.35
C GLY A 463 -3.03 14.12 -3.17
N THR A 464 -3.89 14.97 -2.60
CA THR A 464 -5.00 15.60 -3.33
C THR A 464 -4.55 16.67 -4.33
N ILE A 465 -3.27 17.08 -4.26
CA ILE A 465 -2.64 18.01 -5.20
C ILE A 465 -2.26 17.34 -6.52
N LEU A 466 -2.14 16.00 -6.54
CA LEU A 466 -1.74 15.25 -7.72
C LEU A 466 -2.86 15.30 -8.78
N PRO A 467 -2.58 15.61 -10.07
CA PRO A 467 -3.63 15.87 -11.06
C PRO A 467 -4.69 14.77 -11.22
N ALA A 468 -4.30 13.49 -11.22
CA ALA A 468 -5.22 12.36 -11.37
C ALA A 468 -6.15 12.20 -10.16
N GLN A 469 -5.60 12.36 -8.95
CA GLN A 469 -6.34 12.33 -7.69
C GLN A 469 -7.28 13.54 -7.56
N ASN A 470 -6.82 14.71 -8.01
CA ASN A 470 -7.65 15.92 -8.03
C ASN A 470 -8.84 15.77 -8.99
N ALA A 471 -8.62 15.22 -10.19
CA ALA A 471 -9.71 14.90 -11.12
C ALA A 471 -10.75 13.94 -10.50
N CYS A 472 -10.31 12.95 -9.71
CA CYS A 472 -11.21 12.05 -8.99
C CYS A 472 -12.04 12.77 -7.91
N LEU A 473 -11.48 13.75 -7.21
CA LEU A 473 -12.24 14.62 -6.30
C LEU A 473 -13.23 15.53 -7.06
N GLN A 474 -12.83 16.06 -8.23
CA GLN A 474 -13.70 16.89 -9.07
C GLN A 474 -14.92 16.10 -9.59
N MET A 475 -14.75 14.84 -10.01
CA MET A 475 -15.87 13.97 -10.44
C MET A 475 -16.95 13.80 -9.37
N MET A 476 -16.58 13.85 -8.09
CA MET A 476 -17.50 13.76 -6.95
C MET A 476 -18.06 15.12 -6.49
N GLY A 477 -17.65 16.23 -7.11
CA GLY A 477 -18.03 17.58 -6.69
C GLY A 477 -17.32 18.06 -5.41
N CYS A 478 -16.20 17.43 -5.03
CA CYS A 478 -15.46 17.70 -3.79
C CYS A 478 -14.35 18.76 -3.93
N VAL A 479 -14.33 19.55 -5.01
CA VAL A 479 -13.36 20.63 -5.27
C VAL A 479 -14.07 21.91 -5.73
N THR A 480 -15.32 22.10 -5.31
CA THR A 480 -16.09 23.30 -5.64
C THR A 480 -15.67 24.48 -4.76
N ALA A 481 -15.63 25.68 -5.33
CA ALA A 481 -15.37 26.89 -4.55
C ALA A 481 -16.56 27.16 -3.62
N THR A 482 -16.38 26.94 -2.32
CA THR A 482 -17.37 27.22 -1.28
C THR A 482 -16.92 28.39 -0.42
N SER A 483 -17.86 29.16 0.13
CA SER A 483 -17.58 30.21 1.11
C SER A 483 -17.45 29.66 2.54
N VAL A 484 -17.69 28.36 2.74
CA VAL A 484 -17.74 27.70 4.05
C VAL A 484 -16.60 26.68 4.15
N PRO A 485 -15.51 26.99 4.88
CA PRO A 485 -14.39 26.07 5.04
C PRO A 485 -14.81 24.74 5.67
N GLY A 486 -14.37 23.63 5.05
CA GLY A 486 -14.66 22.27 5.46
C GLY A 486 -15.87 21.64 4.74
N GLU A 487 -16.60 22.37 3.90
CA GLU A 487 -17.77 21.84 3.18
C GLU A 487 -17.39 20.76 2.15
N CYS A 488 -16.29 20.93 1.42
CA CYS A 488 -15.84 19.93 0.44
C CYS A 488 -15.37 18.65 1.13
N ALA A 489 -14.60 18.76 2.21
CA ALA A 489 -14.14 17.61 2.98
C ALA A 489 -15.26 16.96 3.83
N LYS A 490 -16.33 17.69 4.16
CA LYS A 490 -17.59 17.11 4.66
C LYS A 490 -18.27 16.30 3.56
N HIS A 491 -18.43 16.87 2.36
CA HIS A 491 -19.12 16.20 1.25
C HIS A 491 -18.42 14.89 0.86
N LEU A 492 -17.08 14.88 0.83
CA LEU A 492 -16.27 13.67 0.63
C LEU A 492 -16.57 12.59 1.69
N ALA A 493 -16.64 12.96 2.98
CA ALA A 493 -16.96 12.02 4.06
C ALA A 493 -18.39 11.45 3.96
N GLU A 494 -19.35 12.29 3.55
CA GLU A 494 -20.74 11.89 3.30
C GLU A 494 -20.85 10.92 2.10
N ILE A 495 -20.11 11.16 1.01
CA ILE A 495 -20.04 10.25 -0.14
C ILE A 495 -19.38 8.92 0.23
N ILE A 496 -18.28 8.93 0.98
CA ILE A 496 -17.57 7.71 1.41
C ILE A 496 -18.49 6.83 2.27
N CYS A 497 -19.15 7.41 3.28
CA CYS A 497 -20.07 6.65 4.15
C CYS A 497 -21.27 6.07 3.36
N SER A 498 -21.80 6.85 2.41
CA SER A 498 -22.88 6.39 1.52
C SER A 498 -22.43 5.26 0.56
N THR A 499 -21.17 5.30 0.11
CA THR A 499 -20.59 4.26 -0.76
C THR A 499 -20.25 3.00 0.03
N VAL A 500 -19.82 3.14 1.30
CA VAL A 500 -19.67 2.03 2.24
C VAL A 500 -21.01 1.32 2.42
N LEU A 501 -22.09 2.05 2.69
CA LEU A 501 -23.44 1.48 2.82
C LEU A 501 -23.86 0.68 1.58
N ALA A 502 -23.63 1.23 0.38
CA ALA A 502 -23.87 0.52 -0.89
C ALA A 502 -23.02 -0.77 -1.00
N GLY A 503 -21.73 -0.69 -0.67
CA GLY A 503 -20.83 -1.84 -0.66
C GLY A 503 -21.27 -2.94 0.31
N GLU A 504 -21.56 -2.58 1.56
CA GLU A 504 -22.03 -3.48 2.62
C GLU A 504 -23.28 -4.25 2.18
N LEU A 505 -24.28 -3.52 1.68
CA LEU A 505 -25.54 -4.06 1.18
C LEU A 505 -25.34 -5.14 0.10
N SER A 506 -24.47 -4.88 -0.88
CA SER A 506 -24.21 -5.83 -1.97
C SER A 506 -23.43 -7.06 -1.52
N LEU A 507 -22.41 -6.89 -0.65
CA LEU A 507 -21.61 -8.02 -0.16
C LEU A 507 -22.44 -8.96 0.73
N LEU A 508 -23.21 -8.40 1.66
CA LEU A 508 -24.07 -9.20 2.55
C LEU A 508 -25.15 -9.94 1.74
N ALA A 509 -25.72 -9.31 0.71
CA ALA A 509 -26.65 -9.99 -0.19
C ALA A 509 -26.01 -11.18 -0.95
N ALA A 510 -24.78 -11.00 -1.47
CA ALA A 510 -24.05 -12.07 -2.15
C ALA A 510 -23.63 -13.23 -1.21
N GLN A 511 -23.51 -12.96 0.09
CA GLN A 511 -23.30 -13.97 1.13
C GLN A 511 -24.60 -14.73 1.47
N CYS A 512 -25.77 -14.08 1.45
CA CYS A 512 -27.06 -14.76 1.60
C CYS A 512 -27.38 -15.70 0.41
N SER A 513 -26.98 -15.36 -0.81
CA SER A 513 -27.35 -16.11 -2.03
C SER A 513 -26.35 -17.18 -2.48
N ASN A 514 -25.27 -17.42 -1.73
CA ASN A 514 -24.12 -18.26 -2.13
C ASN A 514 -23.43 -17.84 -3.46
N ASP A 515 -23.66 -16.60 -3.93
CA ASP A 515 -23.06 -16.10 -5.18
C ASP A 515 -21.65 -15.53 -5.02
N LEU A 516 -21.17 -15.35 -3.79
CA LEU A 516 -19.84 -14.81 -3.50
C LEU A 516 -18.73 -15.60 -4.23
N VAL A 517 -18.68 -16.91 -4.04
CA VAL A 517 -17.65 -17.79 -4.63
C VAL A 517 -17.73 -17.77 -6.16
N LYS A 518 -18.94 -17.86 -6.74
CA LYS A 518 -19.14 -17.81 -8.20
C LYS A 518 -18.68 -16.48 -8.79
N SER A 519 -18.94 -15.38 -8.09
CA SER A 519 -18.59 -14.03 -8.53
C SER A 519 -17.08 -13.77 -8.45
N HIS A 520 -16.43 -14.17 -7.36
CA HIS A 520 -14.97 -14.10 -7.24
C HIS A 520 -14.26 -14.97 -8.28
N ILE A 521 -14.71 -16.22 -8.51
CA ILE A 521 -14.10 -17.09 -9.53
C ILE A 521 -14.21 -16.46 -10.93
N ARG A 522 -15.35 -15.85 -11.28
CA ARG A 522 -15.57 -15.25 -12.61
C ARG A 522 -14.82 -13.92 -12.84
N LEU A 523 -14.65 -13.10 -11.80
CA LEU A 523 -14.18 -11.71 -11.94
C LEU A 523 -12.81 -11.43 -11.29
N ASN A 524 -12.34 -12.31 -10.41
CA ASN A 524 -11.09 -12.16 -9.65
C ASN A 524 -10.07 -13.27 -9.98
N ARG A 525 -10.44 -14.28 -10.77
CA ARG A 525 -9.51 -15.29 -11.32
C ARG A 525 -9.30 -15.04 -12.81
N SER A 526 -8.09 -14.63 -13.18
CA SER A 526 -7.75 -14.35 -14.58
C SER A 526 -7.43 -15.64 -15.35
N THR A 527 -8.09 -15.85 -16.50
CA THR A 527 -7.71 -16.90 -17.46
C THR A 527 -6.35 -16.63 -18.13
N ARG A 528 -5.76 -15.46 -17.89
CA ARG A 528 -4.48 -15.01 -18.46
C ARG A 528 -3.23 -15.58 -17.76
N CYS A 529 -3.36 -16.25 -16.61
CA CYS A 529 -2.20 -16.71 -15.84
C CYS A 529 -1.58 -18.06 -16.31
N LEU A 530 -1.80 -18.47 -17.57
CA LEU A 530 -1.30 -19.74 -18.12
C LEU A 530 -0.77 -19.67 -19.57
N MET A 531 -0.65 -18.48 -20.19
CA MET A 531 -0.17 -18.36 -21.58
C MET A 531 0.80 -17.19 -21.79
N THR A 532 2.04 -17.35 -21.33
CA THR A 532 3.23 -16.62 -21.82
C THR A 532 4.52 -17.42 -21.59
N SER A 533 4.65 -18.57 -22.26
CA SER A 533 5.95 -19.20 -22.61
C SER A 533 5.75 -20.44 -23.50
N ALA A 534 5.25 -20.18 -24.72
CA ALA A 534 5.12 -21.17 -25.79
C ALA A 534 5.39 -20.50 -27.15
N ASP A 535 6.66 -20.23 -27.44
CA ASP A 535 7.14 -20.24 -28.83
C ASP A 535 7.47 -21.69 -29.19
N SER A 536 6.50 -22.41 -29.75
CA SER A 536 6.75 -23.58 -30.60
C SER A 536 5.51 -23.89 -31.44
N VAL A 537 5.77 -24.25 -32.70
CA VAL A 537 4.80 -24.39 -33.80
C VAL A 537 4.03 -25.72 -33.70
N CYS A 538 2.72 -25.69 -34.02
CA CYS A 538 1.79 -26.79 -34.40
C CYS A 538 1.88 -28.14 -33.64
N ASP A 539 0.75 -28.73 -33.20
CA ASP A 539 -0.20 -29.34 -34.13
C ASP A 539 -1.59 -29.57 -33.48
N SER A 540 -2.63 -29.72 -34.31
CA SER A 540 -4.02 -29.84 -33.89
C SER A 540 -4.42 -31.27 -33.53
N ARG A 541 -5.00 -31.50 -32.34
CA ARG A 541 -5.87 -32.67 -32.07
C ARG A 541 -7.07 -32.30 -31.19
N HIS A 542 -8.25 -32.70 -31.66
CA HIS A 542 -9.47 -32.78 -30.85
C HIS A 542 -9.33 -33.90 -29.81
N GLU A 543 -9.81 -33.67 -28.59
CA GLU A 543 -10.33 -34.76 -27.77
C GLU A 543 -11.50 -34.29 -26.88
N SER A 544 -12.53 -35.13 -26.80
CA SER A 544 -13.84 -34.82 -26.22
C SER A 544 -13.94 -35.26 -24.76
N SER A 545 -14.38 -34.38 -23.86
CA SER A 545 -14.64 -34.73 -22.45
C SER A 545 -16.11 -35.13 -22.22
N SER A 546 -16.37 -36.44 -22.17
CA SER A 546 -17.62 -36.99 -21.63
C SER A 546 -17.63 -36.89 -20.10
N VAL A 547 -18.66 -36.27 -19.53
CA VAL A 547 -18.84 -36.18 -18.07
C VAL A 547 -19.72 -37.34 -17.59
N THR A 548 -19.17 -38.24 -16.78
CA THR A 548 -19.95 -39.16 -15.94
C THR A 548 -20.05 -38.58 -14.53
N HIS A 549 -21.28 -38.43 -14.04
CA HIS A 549 -21.54 -38.16 -12.63
C HIS A 549 -21.19 -39.37 -11.79
N ASP A 550 -20.51 -39.16 -10.67
CA ASP A 550 -20.58 -40.09 -9.54
C ASP A 550 -20.64 -39.32 -8.22
N ASN A 551 -21.27 -39.92 -7.22
CA ASN A 551 -21.66 -39.26 -5.98
C ASN A 551 -20.63 -39.44 -4.85
N ASP A 552 -20.49 -38.37 -4.08
CA ASP A 552 -19.99 -38.32 -2.70
C ASP A 552 -18.47 -38.46 -2.43
N GLN A 553 -18.07 -37.80 -1.33
CA GLN A 553 -16.74 -37.74 -0.69
C GLN A 553 -15.57 -37.00 -1.39
N GLN A 554 -15.08 -35.97 -0.68
CA GLN A 554 -13.76 -35.29 -0.77
C GLN A 554 -13.12 -35.13 -2.16
N LYS A 555 -13.16 -33.91 -2.70
CA LYS A 555 -12.42 -33.51 -3.91
C LYS A 555 -10.89 -33.58 -3.72
N LYS A 556 -10.29 -34.72 -4.07
CA LYS A 556 -8.84 -34.82 -4.31
C LYS A 556 -8.45 -33.94 -5.50
N VAL A 557 -7.46 -33.06 -5.33
CA VAL A 557 -6.87 -32.29 -6.43
C VAL A 557 -5.60 -33.00 -6.88
N ARG A 558 -5.59 -33.44 -8.15
CA ARG A 558 -4.41 -34.04 -8.77
C ARG A 558 -3.56 -32.94 -9.39
N VAL A 559 -2.29 -32.86 -8.99
CA VAL A 559 -1.31 -31.92 -9.56
C VAL A 559 -0.17 -32.76 -10.15
N GLU A 560 0.09 -32.57 -11.43
CA GLU A 560 1.18 -33.25 -12.15
C GLU A 560 2.23 -32.18 -12.51
N ILE A 561 3.47 -32.38 -12.05
CA ILE A 561 4.57 -31.43 -12.25
C ILE A 561 5.63 -32.12 -13.12
N SER A 562 5.89 -31.53 -14.28
CA SER A 562 6.91 -31.98 -15.22
C SER A 562 8.12 -31.04 -15.14
N PHE A 563 9.28 -31.57 -14.76
CA PHE A 563 10.55 -30.82 -14.83
C PHE A 563 11.03 -30.78 -16.29
N ARG A 564 11.48 -29.62 -16.78
CA ARG A 564 11.66 -29.39 -18.22
C ARG A 564 12.95 -29.95 -18.83
N ASP A 565 13.93 -30.34 -18.02
CA ASP A 565 15.29 -30.64 -18.47
C ASP A 565 15.79 -32.03 -18.03
N HIS A 566 15.24 -33.10 -18.61
CA HIS A 566 15.99 -34.30 -19.05
C HIS A 566 15.09 -35.32 -19.78
N PRO A 567 15.49 -35.95 -20.91
CA PRO A 567 14.57 -36.71 -21.77
C PRO A 567 14.20 -38.14 -21.31
N ALA A 568 14.51 -38.55 -20.07
CA ALA A 568 14.55 -39.98 -19.69
C ALA A 568 13.83 -40.36 -18.39
N GLU A 569 13.32 -39.41 -17.60
CA GLU A 569 12.68 -39.73 -16.30
C GLU A 569 11.15 -39.63 -16.36
N LYS A 570 10.49 -40.63 -15.75
CA LYS A 570 9.01 -40.68 -15.68
C LYS A 570 8.49 -39.60 -14.73
N PRO A 571 7.36 -38.94 -15.02
CA PRO A 571 6.81 -37.90 -14.17
C PRO A 571 6.47 -38.45 -12.78
N VAL A 572 6.94 -37.75 -11.73
CA VAL A 572 6.66 -38.11 -10.34
C VAL A 572 5.25 -37.63 -9.98
N LYS A 573 4.39 -38.55 -9.55
CA LYS A 573 3.00 -38.27 -9.22
C LYS A 573 2.83 -38.15 -7.70
N PHE A 574 2.30 -37.01 -7.25
CA PHE A 574 1.89 -36.82 -5.87
C PHE A 574 0.36 -36.65 -5.80
N GLU A 575 -0.25 -37.23 -4.76
CA GLU A 575 -1.68 -37.11 -4.49
C GLU A 575 -1.83 -36.29 -3.20
N MET A 576 -2.37 -35.06 -3.30
CA MET A 576 -2.58 -34.19 -2.14
C MET A 576 -4.02 -34.26 -1.67
N GLN A 577 -4.22 -34.66 -0.41
CA GLN A 577 -5.47 -34.45 0.30
C GLN A 577 -5.43 -33.10 1.02
N CYS A 578 -6.11 -32.10 0.46
CA CYS A 578 -6.34 -30.85 1.17
C CYS A 578 -7.47 -31.05 2.20
N SER A 579 -7.12 -31.13 3.49
CA SER A 579 -8.08 -30.88 4.56
C SER A 579 -8.38 -29.38 4.62
N ASN A 580 -9.67 -29.04 4.66
CA ASN A 580 -10.19 -27.67 4.61
C ASN A 580 -9.41 -26.66 5.48
N ILE A 581 -8.82 -25.64 4.84
CA ILE A 581 -8.59 -24.30 5.37
C ILE A 581 -8.57 -23.33 4.17
N LEU A 582 -9.32 -22.22 4.29
CA LEU A 582 -9.60 -21.17 3.29
C LEU A 582 -10.50 -21.58 2.11
#